data_AF-J9TUH8-F1
#
_entry.id   AF-J9TUH8-F1
#
_cell.length_a   1.000
_cell.length_b   1.000
_cell.length_c   1.000
_cell.angle_alpha   90.00
_cell.angle_beta   90.00
_cell.angle_gamma   90.00
#
_symmetry.space_group_name_H-M   'P 1'
#
loop_
_entity.id
_entity.type
_entity.pdbx_description
1 polymer ?
#
loop_
_entity_poly.entity_id
_entity_poly.type
_entity_poly.pdbx_seq_one_letter_code
_entity_poly.pdbx_strand_id
1 'polypeptide(L)'
;MDNFDKDNSENKINPAYFDETDRAIIESYKYVVKGIANAFGRSCEALVHSLDNFENAVKFIENGHNSSRNPGAPITNLALEIIAGVHEDKKFLEPYESKFPNGDRCKSITIPIKNKDKLIGLLCININMEVSLIDFVKEFDIKDNKKKFHENYSSNIDDMISSILNKNINEIMLDMSIPNQDKNKSIIIKLYEIGFFNIKGSVEALAERLQISVHTVYSNIRKYT
;
A
#
# COMPACT_ATOMS: atom_id res chain seq x y z
N MET A 1 56.15 -10.56 8.03
CA MET A 1 55.82 -11.62 7.05
C MET A 1 54.43 -12.08 7.43
N ASP A 2 53.47 -11.55 6.67
CA ASP A 2 52.08 -11.36 7.06
C ASP A 2 51.27 -12.65 7.11
N ASN A 3 50.23 -12.58 7.96
CA ASN A 3 49.08 -13.45 8.05
C ASN A 3 48.50 -13.81 6.68
N PHE A 4 48.04 -15.05 6.54
CA PHE A 4 46.84 -15.31 5.75
C PHE A 4 45.92 -16.24 6.53
N ASP A 5 44.87 -15.61 7.05
CA ASP A 5 43.70 -16.20 7.67
C ASP A 5 43.10 -17.31 6.79
N LYS A 6 42.94 -18.49 7.37
CA LYS A 6 41.95 -19.46 6.91
C LYS A 6 40.65 -19.16 7.62
N ASP A 7 39.91 -18.21 7.10
CA ASP A 7 38.48 -18.11 7.41
C ASP A 7 37.72 -17.69 6.16
N ASN A 8 37.27 -18.69 5.39
CA ASN A 8 36.27 -18.50 4.35
C ASN A 8 35.82 -19.86 3.80
N SER A 9 34.83 -20.46 4.45
CA SER A 9 33.79 -21.24 3.76
C SER A 9 32.78 -21.76 4.79
N GLU A 10 31.61 -21.10 4.84
CA GLU A 10 30.27 -21.67 5.10
C GLU A 10 29.33 -20.65 5.78
N ASN A 11 29.08 -19.50 5.13
CA ASN A 11 27.82 -18.79 5.34
C ASN A 11 26.72 -19.49 4.51
N LYS A 12 26.25 -20.65 4.99
CA LYS A 12 25.00 -21.24 4.48
C LYS A 12 23.88 -20.29 4.89
N ILE A 13 23.38 -19.52 3.93
CA ILE A 13 22.19 -18.68 4.09
C ILE A 13 21.01 -19.62 4.27
N ASN A 14 20.76 -20.06 5.51
CA ASN A 14 19.62 -20.90 5.83
C ASN A 14 18.35 -20.05 5.86
N PRO A 15 17.23 -20.56 5.34
CA PRO A 15 15.95 -19.88 5.44
C PRO A 15 15.62 -19.60 6.91
N ALA A 16 15.21 -18.36 7.21
CA ALA A 16 14.95 -17.95 8.58
C ALA A 16 13.62 -18.55 9.06
N TYR A 17 13.59 -19.06 10.28
CA TYR A 17 12.32 -19.46 10.91
C TYR A 17 11.45 -18.22 11.13
N PHE A 18 10.23 -18.23 10.58
CA PHE A 18 9.29 -17.12 10.71
C PHE A 18 8.37 -17.35 11.91
N ASP A 19 8.11 -16.31 12.68
CA ASP A 19 7.07 -16.28 13.70
C ASP A 19 5.71 -15.82 13.12
N GLU A 20 4.69 -15.68 13.96
CA GLU A 20 3.37 -15.20 13.52
C GLU A 20 3.40 -13.76 13.03
N THR A 21 4.26 -12.92 13.60
CA THR A 21 4.39 -11.50 13.22
C THR A 21 5.03 -11.38 11.84
N ASP A 22 6.08 -12.14 11.56
CA ASP A 22 6.74 -12.20 10.26
C ASP A 22 5.73 -12.58 9.16
N ARG A 23 4.92 -13.62 9.42
CA ARG A 23 3.88 -14.07 8.48
C ARG A 23 2.79 -13.02 8.28
N ALA A 24 2.35 -12.35 9.34
CA ALA A 24 1.35 -11.29 9.26
C ALA A 24 1.86 -10.09 8.44
N ILE A 25 3.12 -9.69 8.64
CA ILE A 25 3.75 -8.62 7.84
C ILE A 25 3.78 -9.02 6.38
N ILE A 26 4.28 -10.22 6.03
CA ILE A 26 4.30 -10.67 4.64
C ILE A 26 2.89 -10.69 4.05
N GLU A 27 1.90 -11.26 4.73
CA GLU A 27 0.51 -11.32 4.24
C GLU A 27 -0.08 -9.93 3.97
N SER A 28 0.30 -8.90 4.74
CA SER A 28 -0.14 -7.51 4.50
C SER A 28 0.25 -6.97 3.12
N TYR A 29 1.30 -7.52 2.49
CA TYR A 29 1.74 -7.11 1.15
C TYR A 29 0.91 -7.69 0.01
N LYS A 30 0.01 -8.64 0.27
CA LYS A 30 -0.85 -9.26 -0.76
C LYS A 30 -1.59 -8.20 -1.60
N TYR A 31 -2.21 -7.22 -0.94
CA TYR A 31 -2.92 -6.16 -1.63
C TYR A 31 -2.01 -5.04 -2.13
N VAL A 32 -0.81 -4.90 -1.57
CA VAL A 32 0.22 -3.98 -2.09
C VAL A 32 0.67 -4.43 -3.47
N VAL A 33 1.01 -5.71 -3.63
CA VAL A 33 1.39 -6.32 -4.93
C VAL A 33 0.27 -6.12 -5.96
N LYS A 34 -0.97 -6.42 -5.57
CA LYS A 34 -2.15 -6.23 -6.42
C LYS A 34 -2.40 -4.76 -6.77
N GLY A 35 -2.22 -3.84 -5.83
CA GLY A 35 -2.37 -2.40 -6.06
C GLY A 35 -1.36 -1.87 -7.06
N ILE A 36 -0.09 -2.22 -6.89
CA ILE A 36 1.00 -1.81 -7.80
C ILE A 36 0.74 -2.33 -9.22
N ALA A 37 0.46 -3.62 -9.38
CA ALA A 37 0.19 -4.20 -10.69
C ALA A 37 -1.05 -3.59 -11.37
N ASN A 38 -2.10 -3.28 -10.61
CA ASN A 38 -3.28 -2.61 -11.16
C ASN A 38 -3.03 -1.13 -11.51
N ALA A 39 -2.10 -0.45 -10.83
CA ALA A 39 -1.79 0.95 -11.09
C ALA A 39 -0.97 1.15 -12.38
N PHE A 40 -0.09 0.20 -12.71
CA PHE A 40 0.80 0.26 -13.88
C PHE A 40 0.40 -0.72 -15.00
N GLY A 41 -0.67 -1.47 -14.78
CA GLY A 41 -1.21 -2.42 -15.75
C GLY A 41 -0.28 -3.61 -16.03
N ARG A 42 -0.48 -4.26 -17.18
CA ARG A 42 0.15 -5.55 -17.51
C ARG A 42 1.66 -5.49 -17.69
N SER A 43 2.18 -4.30 -18.02
CA SER A 43 3.61 -4.04 -18.19
C SER A 43 4.41 -4.12 -16.88
N CYS A 44 3.73 -4.08 -15.73
CA CYS A 44 4.37 -4.09 -14.41
C CYS A 44 4.11 -5.41 -13.69
N GLU A 45 5.15 -6.23 -13.57
CA GLU A 45 5.15 -7.37 -12.65
C GLU A 45 5.48 -6.89 -11.24
N ALA A 46 4.63 -7.22 -10.28
CA ALA A 46 4.88 -6.97 -8.87
C ALA A 46 4.84 -8.30 -8.12
N LEU A 47 5.75 -8.51 -7.18
CA LEU A 47 5.80 -9.75 -6.41
C LEU A 47 6.47 -9.56 -5.06
N VAL A 48 6.23 -10.52 -4.17
CA VAL A 48 6.94 -10.63 -2.89
C VAL A 48 7.63 -11.98 -2.82
N HIS A 49 8.94 -11.96 -2.55
CA HIS A 49 9.68 -13.11 -2.05
C HIS A 49 9.55 -13.18 -0.52
N SER A 50 9.11 -14.32 0.01
CA SER A 50 9.22 -14.69 1.42
C SER A 50 10.55 -15.42 1.64
N LEU A 51 11.24 -15.11 2.75
CA LEU A 51 12.57 -15.68 3.05
C LEU A 51 12.54 -16.88 4.00
N ASP A 52 11.36 -17.42 4.28
CA ASP A 52 11.17 -18.64 5.07
C ASP A 52 11.40 -19.93 4.27
N ASN A 53 11.36 -19.85 2.94
CA ASN A 53 11.74 -20.96 2.05
C ASN A 53 12.23 -20.43 0.69
N PHE A 54 13.52 -20.62 0.38
CA PHE A 54 14.11 -20.14 -0.88
C PHE A 54 13.69 -20.92 -2.12
N GLU A 55 13.32 -22.19 -1.98
CA GLU A 55 12.80 -23.00 -3.11
C GLU A 55 11.36 -22.60 -3.46
N ASN A 56 10.61 -22.08 -2.47
CA ASN A 56 9.23 -21.64 -2.59
C ASN A 56 9.12 -20.18 -2.10
N ALA A 57 9.89 -19.30 -2.74
CA ALA A 57 10.07 -17.94 -2.25
C ALA A 57 8.95 -17.00 -2.71
N VAL A 58 8.48 -17.10 -3.96
CA VAL A 58 7.46 -16.17 -4.48
C VAL A 58 6.12 -16.42 -3.80
N LYS A 59 5.76 -15.56 -2.84
CA LYS A 59 4.53 -15.69 -2.05
C LYS A 59 3.32 -15.08 -2.76
N PHE A 60 3.50 -13.89 -3.31
CA PHE A 60 2.51 -13.16 -4.10
C PHE A 60 3.17 -12.71 -5.39
N ILE A 61 2.43 -12.79 -6.50
CA ILE A 61 2.88 -12.28 -7.79
C ILE A 61 1.68 -11.89 -8.63
N GLU A 62 1.78 -10.74 -9.27
CA GLU A 62 0.82 -10.23 -10.24
C GLU A 62 1.57 -9.91 -11.53
N ASN A 63 0.92 -10.14 -12.67
CA ASN A 63 1.54 -10.08 -14.00
C ASN A 63 2.81 -10.94 -14.15
N GLY A 64 2.84 -12.10 -13.49
CA GLY A 64 3.97 -13.06 -13.54
C GLY A 64 4.27 -13.68 -14.90
N HIS A 65 3.43 -13.41 -15.91
CA HIS A 65 3.69 -13.77 -17.31
C HIS A 65 4.94 -13.07 -17.87
N ASN A 66 5.33 -11.90 -17.35
CA ASN A 66 6.55 -11.21 -17.78
C ASN A 66 7.81 -12.02 -17.45
N SER A 67 7.88 -12.62 -16.26
CA SER A 67 9.00 -13.49 -15.87
C SER A 67 8.72 -14.99 -16.00
N SER A 68 7.55 -15.39 -16.51
CA SER A 68 7.07 -16.78 -16.51
C SER A 68 7.10 -17.44 -15.12
N ARG A 69 6.88 -16.65 -14.06
CA ARG A 69 6.83 -17.14 -12.67
C ARG A 69 5.40 -17.17 -12.13
N ASN A 70 5.20 -18.06 -11.17
CA ASN A 70 3.95 -18.26 -10.43
C ASN A 70 4.24 -18.26 -8.93
N PRO A 71 3.22 -18.17 -8.05
CA PRO A 71 3.40 -18.44 -6.63
C PRO A 71 4.12 -19.77 -6.42
N GLY A 72 5.13 -19.74 -5.55
CA GLY A 72 6.03 -20.85 -5.27
C GLY A 72 7.23 -21.01 -6.19
N ALA A 73 7.46 -20.07 -7.11
CA ALA A 73 8.75 -19.99 -7.80
C ALA A 73 9.91 -19.73 -6.81
N PRO A 74 11.12 -20.22 -7.12
CA PRO A 74 12.28 -20.05 -6.26
C PRO A 74 12.76 -18.60 -6.21
N ILE A 75 13.65 -18.33 -5.25
CA ILE A 75 14.36 -17.06 -5.15
C ILE A 75 15.31 -16.86 -6.34
N THR A 76 15.63 -15.61 -6.67
CA THR A 76 16.59 -15.27 -7.73
C THR A 76 18.01 -15.11 -7.19
N ASN A 77 19.01 -15.23 -8.06
CA ASN A 77 20.42 -15.01 -7.69
C ASN A 77 20.64 -13.60 -7.11
N LEU A 78 20.06 -12.57 -7.73
CA LEU A 78 20.16 -11.19 -7.26
C LEU A 78 19.52 -11.02 -5.88
N ALA A 79 18.40 -11.69 -5.61
CA ALA A 79 17.79 -11.67 -4.28
C ALA A 79 18.71 -12.32 -3.23
N LEU A 80 19.44 -13.37 -3.57
CA LEU A 80 20.46 -13.96 -2.68
C LEU A 80 21.62 -13.00 -2.42
N GLU A 81 22.12 -12.28 -3.43
CA GLU A 81 23.17 -11.27 -3.27
C GLU A 81 22.73 -10.14 -2.32
N ILE A 82 21.46 -9.70 -2.43
CA ILE A 82 20.86 -8.72 -1.53
C ILE A 82 20.80 -9.25 -0.10
N ILE A 83 20.37 -10.49 0.09
CA ILE A 83 20.30 -11.13 1.41
C ILE A 83 21.69 -11.29 2.03
N ALA A 84 22.69 -11.61 1.21
CA ALA A 84 24.08 -11.79 1.63
C ALA A 84 24.80 -10.47 1.96
N GLY A 85 24.16 -9.31 1.81
CA GLY A 85 24.79 -8.03 2.09
C GLY A 85 25.82 -7.59 1.05
N VAL A 86 25.84 -8.17 -0.14
CA VAL A 86 26.78 -7.79 -1.22
C VAL A 86 26.63 -6.32 -1.63
N HIS A 87 25.48 -5.71 -1.31
CA HIS A 87 25.18 -4.31 -1.56
C HIS A 87 25.07 -3.46 -0.27
N GLU A 88 25.82 -3.83 0.78
CA GLU A 88 25.81 -3.27 2.14
C GLU A 88 25.74 -1.74 2.25
N ASP A 89 26.30 -1.01 1.28
CA ASP A 89 26.29 0.47 1.25
C ASP A 89 24.91 1.08 0.92
N LYS A 90 23.93 0.26 0.52
CA LYS A 90 22.61 0.74 0.11
C LYS A 90 21.51 -0.02 0.84
N LYS A 91 20.93 0.63 1.87
CA LYS A 91 19.69 0.20 2.56
C LYS A 91 18.49 0.02 1.60
N PHE A 92 18.62 0.49 0.37
CA PHE A 92 17.65 0.47 -0.71
C PHE A 92 18.41 0.44 -2.03
N LEU A 93 18.11 -0.52 -2.91
CA LEU A 93 18.64 -0.50 -4.27
C LEU A 93 17.87 0.55 -5.09
N GLU A 94 18.60 1.56 -5.55
CA GLU A 94 18.14 2.44 -6.64
C GLU A 94 17.58 1.60 -7.80
N PRO A 95 16.59 2.11 -8.56
CA PRO A 95 16.09 1.40 -9.73
C PRO A 95 17.23 1.00 -10.67
N TYR A 96 17.25 -0.25 -11.08
CA TYR A 96 18.30 -0.83 -11.91
C TYR A 96 17.71 -1.49 -13.16
N GLU A 97 18.54 -1.63 -14.19
CA GLU A 97 18.18 -2.39 -15.38
C GLU A 97 18.42 -3.88 -15.14
N SER A 98 17.45 -4.69 -15.51
CA SER A 98 17.51 -6.15 -15.50
C SER A 98 16.90 -6.70 -16.80
N LYS A 99 16.82 -8.02 -16.93
CA LYS A 99 16.17 -8.67 -18.07
C LYS A 99 15.21 -9.75 -17.62
N PHE A 100 14.09 -9.85 -18.31
CA PHE A 100 13.21 -11.01 -18.19
C PHE A 100 13.83 -12.24 -18.85
N PRO A 101 13.33 -13.47 -18.56
CA PRO A 101 13.89 -14.69 -19.15
C PRO A 101 13.85 -14.75 -20.69
N ASN A 102 12.92 -14.02 -21.31
CA ASN A 102 12.82 -13.90 -22.77
C ASN A 102 13.85 -12.91 -23.37
N GLY A 103 14.61 -12.20 -22.54
CA GLY A 103 15.62 -11.21 -22.96
C GLY A 103 15.13 -9.76 -22.98
N ASP A 104 13.84 -9.51 -22.75
CA ASP A 104 13.26 -8.17 -22.71
C ASP A 104 13.90 -7.35 -21.59
N ARG A 105 14.17 -6.06 -21.87
CA ARG A 105 14.69 -5.17 -20.84
C ARG A 105 13.63 -4.89 -19.80
N CYS A 106 14.07 -4.89 -18.55
CA CYS A 106 13.23 -4.61 -17.41
C CYS A 106 13.86 -3.50 -16.57
N LYS A 107 13.04 -2.55 -16.13
CA LYS A 107 13.43 -1.65 -15.05
C LYS A 107 12.91 -2.23 -13.74
N SER A 108 13.83 -2.61 -12.87
CA SER A 108 13.54 -3.31 -11.62
C SER A 108 13.83 -2.44 -10.40
N ILE A 109 13.07 -2.68 -9.35
CA ILE A 109 13.31 -2.17 -8.01
C ILE A 109 13.02 -3.28 -7.01
N THR A 110 13.91 -3.44 -6.04
CA THR A 110 13.78 -4.43 -4.97
C THR A 110 13.82 -3.74 -3.62
N ILE A 111 12.75 -3.88 -2.85
CA ILE A 111 12.52 -3.21 -1.57
C ILE A 111 12.53 -4.25 -0.46
N PRO A 112 13.45 -4.15 0.52
CA PRO A 112 13.50 -5.09 1.63
C PRO A 112 12.27 -4.93 2.54
N ILE A 113 11.64 -6.05 2.89
CA ILE A 113 10.57 -6.13 3.89
C ILE A 113 11.20 -6.63 5.18
N LYS A 114 11.07 -5.85 6.25
CA LYS A 114 11.67 -6.15 7.55
C LYS A 114 10.63 -6.21 8.66
N ASN A 115 10.82 -7.14 9.59
CA ASN A 115 10.24 -7.08 10.93
C ASN A 115 11.32 -6.52 11.88
N LYS A 116 11.17 -5.24 12.26
CA LYS A 116 12.25 -4.47 12.90
C LYS A 116 13.51 -4.51 12.02
N ASP A 117 14.59 -5.11 12.49
CA ASP A 117 15.84 -5.25 11.75
C ASP A 117 15.97 -6.56 10.98
N LYS A 118 15.08 -7.54 11.24
CA LYS A 118 15.09 -8.86 10.59
C LYS A 118 14.53 -8.74 9.17
N LEU A 119 15.35 -9.07 8.16
CA LEU A 119 14.89 -9.20 6.78
C LEU A 119 14.02 -10.45 6.63
N ILE A 120 12.78 -10.27 6.19
CA ILE A 120 11.78 -11.35 6.07
C ILE A 120 11.22 -11.47 4.65
N GLY A 121 11.45 -10.48 3.80
CA GLY A 121 10.96 -10.54 2.43
C GLY A 121 11.60 -9.50 1.52
N LEU A 122 11.27 -9.62 0.24
CA LEU A 122 11.65 -8.66 -0.78
C LEU A 122 10.42 -8.35 -1.63
N LEU A 123 10.00 -7.10 -1.68
CA LEU A 123 9.02 -6.62 -2.66
C LEU A 123 9.77 -6.23 -3.93
N CYS A 124 9.48 -6.89 -5.04
CA CYS A 124 10.06 -6.59 -6.34
C CYS A 124 8.99 -5.97 -7.26
N ILE A 125 9.36 -4.89 -7.95
CA ILE A 125 8.54 -4.27 -8.99
C ILE A 125 9.39 -4.22 -10.26
N ASN A 126 8.87 -4.79 -11.33
CA ASN A 126 9.56 -5.07 -12.58
C ASN A 126 8.74 -4.54 -13.75
N ILE A 127 9.21 -3.48 -14.39
CA ILE A 127 8.52 -2.84 -15.53
C ILE A 127 9.14 -3.37 -16.82
N ASN A 128 8.33 -3.97 -17.69
CA ASN A 128 8.72 -4.37 -19.03
C ASN A 128 8.89 -3.13 -19.92
N MET A 129 10.13 -2.90 -20.36
CA MET A 129 10.51 -1.72 -21.15
C MET A 129 10.31 -1.92 -22.66
N GLU A 130 9.94 -3.12 -23.09
CA GLU A 130 9.68 -3.43 -24.51
C GLU A 130 8.21 -3.20 -24.92
N VAL A 131 7.36 -2.81 -23.96
CA VAL A 131 5.97 -2.44 -24.24
C VAL A 131 5.93 -1.11 -25.01
N SER A 132 5.05 -1.03 -26.01
CA SER A 132 4.87 0.21 -26.77
C SER A 132 4.39 1.35 -25.86
N LEU A 133 4.84 2.58 -26.12
CA LEU A 133 4.41 3.75 -25.35
C LEU A 133 2.88 3.91 -25.34
N ILE A 134 2.23 3.57 -26.45
CA ILE A 134 0.78 3.65 -26.60
C ILE A 134 0.09 2.65 -25.66
N ASP A 135 0.57 1.40 -25.61
CA ASP A 135 -0.03 0.40 -24.74
C ASP A 135 0.27 0.66 -23.27
N PHE A 136 1.44 1.21 -22.95
CA PHE A 136 1.77 1.66 -21.59
C PHE A 136 0.82 2.78 -21.12
N VAL A 137 0.58 3.80 -21.95
CA VAL A 137 -0.31 4.91 -21.60
C VAL A 137 -1.77 4.48 -21.48
N LYS A 138 -2.23 3.50 -22.27
CA LYS A 138 -3.59 2.96 -22.17
C LYS A 138 -3.91 2.35 -20.80
N GLU A 139 -2.91 1.86 -20.07
CA GLU A 139 -3.12 1.29 -18.72
C GLU A 139 -3.54 2.37 -17.70
N PHE A 140 -3.26 3.65 -17.97
CA PHE A 140 -3.68 4.78 -17.14
C PHE A 140 -5.07 5.32 -17.50
N ASP A 141 -5.70 4.81 -18.56
CA ASP A 141 -7.06 5.19 -18.93
C ASP A 141 -8.07 4.52 -17.99
N ILE A 142 -8.55 5.30 -17.02
CA ILE A 142 -9.61 4.86 -16.10
C ILE A 142 -10.92 4.86 -16.87
N LYS A 143 -11.27 3.71 -17.48
CA LYS A 143 -12.56 3.52 -18.15
C LYS A 143 -13.70 4.00 -17.24
N ASP A 144 -14.52 4.92 -17.75
CA ASP A 144 -15.49 5.82 -17.09
C ASP A 144 -16.63 5.15 -16.27
N ASN A 145 -16.54 3.84 -15.97
CA ASN A 145 -17.61 3.05 -15.36
C ASN A 145 -17.47 2.83 -13.85
N LYS A 146 -16.69 3.63 -13.13
CA LYS A 146 -16.58 3.54 -11.66
C LYS A 146 -16.78 4.90 -11.01
N LYS A 147 -17.48 4.88 -9.87
CA LYS A 147 -17.75 6.04 -9.01
C LYS A 147 -16.54 6.96 -8.96
N LYS A 148 -16.71 8.23 -9.34
CA LYS A 148 -15.68 9.26 -9.14
C LYS A 148 -15.49 9.45 -7.64
N PHE A 149 -14.33 9.07 -7.13
CA PHE A 149 -13.95 9.38 -5.76
C PHE A 149 -13.38 10.80 -5.73
N HIS A 150 -13.99 11.66 -4.93
CA HIS A 150 -13.47 13.00 -4.68
C HIS A 150 -12.64 12.95 -3.40
N GLU A 151 -11.33 12.92 -3.55
CA GLU A 151 -10.38 13.16 -2.47
C GLU A 151 -10.21 14.67 -2.26
N ASN A 152 -10.14 15.09 -1.01
CA ASN A 152 -9.86 16.47 -0.64
C ASN A 152 -8.46 16.56 -0.04
N TYR A 153 -7.57 17.29 -0.71
CA TYR A 153 -6.19 17.48 -0.29
C TYR A 153 -6.05 18.75 0.55
N SER A 154 -6.29 18.63 1.85
CA SER A 154 -6.08 19.72 2.81
C SER A 154 -4.65 19.73 3.32
N SER A 155 -4.05 20.92 3.45
CA SER A 155 -2.67 21.10 3.92
C SER A 155 -2.55 21.04 5.45
N ASN A 156 -3.66 21.18 6.18
CA ASN A 156 -3.73 21.06 7.63
C ASN A 156 -5.07 20.45 8.09
N ILE A 157 -5.13 20.12 9.38
CA ILE A 157 -6.28 19.43 10.00
C ILE A 157 -7.52 20.34 10.02
N ASP A 158 -7.37 21.63 10.28
CA ASP A 158 -8.50 22.56 10.39
C ASP A 158 -9.19 22.76 9.03
N ASP A 159 -8.42 22.85 7.95
CA ASP A 159 -8.92 22.89 6.58
C ASP A 159 -9.59 21.58 6.18
N MET A 160 -9.06 20.43 6.63
CA MET A 160 -9.66 19.12 6.40
C MET A 160 -11.02 19.03 7.10
N ILE A 161 -11.09 19.42 8.38
CA ILE A 161 -12.32 19.45 9.17
C ILE A 161 -13.35 20.35 8.50
N SER A 162 -12.96 21.57 8.15
CA SER A 162 -13.83 22.56 7.51
C SER A 162 -14.40 22.05 6.19
N SER A 163 -13.57 21.41 5.36
CA SER A 163 -14.02 20.85 4.08
C SER A 163 -14.99 19.67 4.25
N ILE A 164 -14.70 18.74 5.18
CA ILE A 164 -15.60 17.61 5.48
C ILE A 164 -16.95 18.13 5.98
N LEU A 165 -16.94 19.09 6.90
CA LEU A 165 -18.16 19.70 7.42
C LEU A 165 -18.95 20.40 6.31
N ASN A 166 -18.30 21.26 5.52
CA ASN A 166 -18.98 22.00 4.46
C ASN A 166 -19.60 21.05 3.41
N LYS A 167 -18.89 20.01 3.00
CA LYS A 167 -19.41 19.02 2.04
C LYS A 167 -20.65 18.31 2.58
N ASN A 168 -20.55 17.68 3.75
CA ASN A 168 -21.61 16.81 4.27
C ASN A 168 -22.82 17.60 4.80
N ILE A 169 -22.59 18.78 5.40
CA ILE A 169 -23.68 19.66 5.83
C ILE A 169 -24.45 20.17 4.61
N ASN A 170 -23.75 20.67 3.58
CA ASN A 170 -24.43 21.20 2.40
C ASN A 170 -25.21 20.12 1.64
N GLU A 171 -24.64 18.91 1.50
CA GLU A 171 -25.32 17.77 0.88
C GLU A 171 -26.66 17.47 1.58
N ILE A 172 -26.65 17.38 2.91
CA ILE A 172 -27.86 17.05 3.67
C ILE A 172 -28.82 18.23 3.74
N MET A 173 -28.32 19.47 3.86
CA MET A 173 -29.19 20.65 3.91
C MET A 173 -29.97 20.84 2.60
N LEU A 174 -29.36 20.55 1.46
CA LEU A 174 -30.00 20.65 0.14
C LEU A 174 -30.94 19.48 -0.19
N ASP A 175 -30.86 18.35 0.54
CA ASP A 175 -31.72 17.19 0.30
C ASP A 175 -33.16 17.41 0.79
N MET A 176 -34.05 17.81 -0.11
CA MET A 176 -35.47 18.08 0.19
C MET A 176 -36.25 16.85 0.69
N SER A 177 -35.72 15.64 0.57
CA SER A 177 -36.37 14.42 1.10
C SER A 177 -36.24 14.29 2.62
N ILE A 178 -35.28 14.99 3.24
CA ILE A 178 -35.02 14.96 4.67
C ILE A 178 -35.78 16.11 5.34
N PRO A 179 -36.71 15.85 6.28
CA PRO A 179 -37.41 16.89 7.03
C PRO A 179 -36.43 17.80 7.79
N ASN A 180 -36.75 19.10 7.87
CA ASN A 180 -35.88 20.09 8.53
C ASN A 180 -35.52 19.72 9.99
N GLN A 181 -36.46 19.14 10.73
CA GLN A 181 -36.24 18.68 12.10
C GLN A 181 -35.23 17.52 12.22
N ASP A 182 -35.05 16.76 11.13
CA ASP A 182 -34.17 15.58 11.09
C ASP A 182 -32.79 15.90 10.49
N LYS A 183 -32.58 17.07 9.89
CA LYS A 183 -31.31 17.45 9.23
C LYS A 183 -30.10 17.32 10.14
N ASN A 184 -30.16 17.88 11.35
CA ASN A 184 -29.04 17.82 12.30
C ASN A 184 -28.71 16.38 12.70
N LYS A 185 -29.74 15.54 12.90
CA LYS A 185 -29.57 14.12 13.20
C LYS A 185 -28.92 13.40 12.01
N SER A 186 -29.41 13.62 10.80
CA SER A 186 -28.85 13.04 9.58
C SER A 186 -27.39 13.46 9.36
N ILE A 187 -27.03 14.71 9.63
CA ILE A 187 -25.64 15.20 9.55
C ILE A 187 -24.73 14.46 10.53
N ILE A 188 -25.15 14.35 11.80
CA ILE A 188 -24.36 13.66 12.83
C ILE A 188 -24.17 12.19 12.45
N ILE A 189 -25.22 11.51 11.97
CA ILE A 189 -25.15 10.11 11.53
C ILE A 189 -24.19 9.96 10.36
N LYS A 190 -24.31 10.81 9.32
CA LYS A 190 -23.44 10.76 8.15
C LYS A 190 -21.97 10.96 8.51
N LEU A 191 -21.69 11.92 9.38
CA LEU A 191 -20.34 12.20 9.86
C LEU A 191 -19.80 11.04 10.73
N TYR A 192 -20.66 10.38 11.50
CA TYR A 192 -20.29 9.18 12.24
C TYR A 192 -19.91 8.02 11.30
N GLU A 193 -20.72 7.74 10.28
CA GLU A 193 -20.48 6.66 9.31
C GLU A 193 -19.14 6.80 8.56
N ILE A 194 -18.73 8.04 8.25
CA ILE A 194 -17.46 8.30 7.56
C ILE A 194 -16.26 8.40 8.52
N GLY A 195 -16.47 8.16 9.82
CA GLY A 195 -15.40 8.18 10.83
C GLY A 195 -14.88 9.57 11.17
N PHE A 196 -15.62 10.63 10.87
CA PHE A 196 -15.20 12.02 11.12
C PHE A 196 -14.85 12.26 12.60
N PHE A 197 -15.56 11.61 13.53
CA PHE A 197 -15.35 11.77 14.96
C PHE A 197 -14.10 11.07 15.53
N ASN A 198 -13.33 10.36 14.70
CA ASN A 198 -12.00 9.88 15.07
C ASN A 198 -10.95 11.00 15.04
N ILE A 199 -11.28 12.15 14.45
CA ILE A 199 -10.42 13.32 14.38
C ILE A 199 -10.55 14.12 15.69
N LYS A 200 -9.43 14.45 16.33
CA LYS A 200 -9.45 15.27 17.54
C LYS A 200 -10.01 16.67 17.24
N GLY A 201 -10.94 17.15 18.07
CA GLY A 201 -11.58 18.46 17.91
C GLY A 201 -12.78 18.49 16.96
N SER A 202 -13.12 17.36 16.33
CA SER A 202 -14.22 17.26 15.36
C SER A 202 -15.59 17.52 15.97
N VAL A 203 -15.78 17.15 17.24
CA VAL A 203 -17.08 17.27 17.93
C VAL A 203 -17.36 18.74 18.22
N GLU A 204 -16.36 19.45 18.73
CA GLU A 204 -16.39 20.89 18.99
C GLU A 204 -16.63 21.67 17.69
N ALA A 205 -15.91 21.34 16.63
CA ALA A 205 -16.07 21.97 15.32
C ALA A 205 -17.48 21.76 14.75
N LEU A 206 -18.06 20.56 14.88
CA LEU A 206 -19.43 20.31 14.42
C LEU A 206 -20.46 21.06 15.26
N ALA A 207 -20.30 21.07 16.58
CA ALA A 207 -21.19 21.75 17.51
C ALA A 207 -21.26 23.25 17.20
N GLU A 208 -20.10 23.88 16.99
CA GLU A 208 -19.99 25.27 16.56
C GLU A 208 -20.67 25.49 15.20
N ARG A 209 -20.39 24.62 14.22
CA ARG A 209 -20.90 24.76 12.85
C ARG A 209 -22.41 24.62 12.73
N LEU A 210 -23.04 23.79 13.57
CA LEU A 210 -24.48 23.58 13.64
C LEU A 210 -25.18 24.46 14.70
N GLN A 211 -24.42 25.24 15.47
CA GLN A 211 -24.93 26.04 16.59
C GLN A 211 -25.72 25.22 17.62
N ILE A 212 -25.19 24.05 17.99
CA ILE A 212 -25.78 23.15 19.00
C ILE A 212 -24.76 22.87 20.11
N SER A 213 -25.23 22.31 21.24
CA SER A 213 -24.31 21.93 22.32
C SER A 213 -23.49 20.69 21.94
N VAL A 214 -22.24 20.62 22.42
CA VAL A 214 -21.40 19.42 22.36
C VAL A 214 -22.13 18.20 22.96
N HIS A 215 -22.89 18.41 24.04
CA HIS A 215 -23.73 17.36 24.64
C HIS A 215 -24.79 16.83 23.65
N THR A 216 -25.39 17.69 22.83
CA THR A 216 -26.36 17.28 21.80
C THR A 216 -25.69 16.39 20.75
N VAL A 217 -24.46 16.71 20.34
CA VAL A 217 -23.68 15.86 19.40
C VAL A 217 -23.43 14.49 20.02
N TYR A 218 -22.86 14.43 21.23
CA TYR A 218 -22.62 13.16 21.92
C TYR A 218 -23.89 12.35 22.18
N SER A 219 -24.98 13.00 22.57
CA SER A 219 -26.26 12.31 22.79
C SER A 219 -26.80 11.67 21.51
N ASN A 220 -26.60 12.29 20.34
CA ASN A 220 -27.03 11.72 19.07
C ASN A 220 -26.10 10.58 18.63
N ILE A 221 -24.78 10.74 18.79
CA ILE A 221 -23.82 9.66 18.53
C ILE A 221 -24.17 8.43 19.37
N ARG A 222 -24.39 8.59 20.68
CA ARG A 222 -24.73 7.50 21.60
C ARG A 222 -26.05 6.80 21.26
N LYS A 223 -27.01 7.50 20.67
CA LYS A 223 -28.28 6.88 20.25
C LYS A 223 -28.13 6.04 18.98
N TYR A 224 -27.02 6.22 18.25
CA TYR A 224 -26.72 5.53 17.01
C TYR A 224 -25.73 4.36 17.19
N THR A 225 -24.99 4.34 18.30
CA THR A 225 -24.10 3.26 18.75
C THR A 225 -24.76 2.36 19.76
#